data_AF-A0A524P8N5-F1
#
_entry.id   AF-A0A524P8N5-F1
#
_cell.length_a   1.000
_cell.length_b   1.000
_cell.length_c   1.000
_cell.angle_alpha   90.00
_cell.angle_beta   90.00
_cell.angle_gamma   90.00
#
_symmetry.space_group_name_H-M   'P 1'
#
loop_
_entity.id
_entity.type
_entity.pdbx_description
1 polymer ?
#
loop_
_entity_poly.entity_id
_entity_poly.type
_entity_poly.pdbx_seq_one_letter_code
_entity_poly.pdbx_strand_id
1 'polypeptide(L)'
;MGIVRVLGTAGLCLALMVIQACGDSGSPRSGGGSGGAGGGGGAGGVGGGGGTGAAGGFGGVGGTGGMIALDCGDGERSAIEACDDGNNNDEDGCSADCSMIESGYRCPVVNAPCVAIECGDSRIDPPETCDDGNAAGNDGCSAACSRDEGWTCPLPGVACVATECGDGIVAGFEQCDDGNAGTDGCSDECQLEDGFKCETPGQACEPTLCGDGAREGTEQCDDDNLTPFDGCDGDCNNEPNCTGGVCTPVCGDAVILPGTNEACDDGNTNDGDGCSSNCQVEAGFECVLSPVPLPDELAIPVIYRDFRSYDASDVNPVSPDFDNPNDGNGSIAFDITQDSLDVDGKPALSGENLYVPGSNEGPPHSVDSFYDWYRTSPTLDPQGNLEVVGELLLGSTGDNVYHFSSSATPPGFFPLDDLDLVASTWPSEATYGEVLHQPSGASVDRNFGFTTEVHYFFVYQGDEVLSFSGDDDLWVFVDGFLCLDVGGLHP
;
A
#
# COMPACT_ATOMS: atom_id res chain seq x y z
N MET A 1 8.85 2.68 -17.22
CA MET A 1 9.88 2.71 -16.16
C MET A 1 10.93 1.69 -16.57
N GLY A 2 12.20 1.97 -16.28
CA GLY A 2 13.29 1.03 -16.48
C GLY A 2 13.56 0.25 -15.18
N ILE A 3 13.83 -1.04 -15.26
CA ILE A 3 14.53 -1.76 -14.17
C ILE A 3 15.99 -1.89 -14.58
N VAL A 4 16.91 -1.36 -13.80
CA VAL A 4 18.33 -1.70 -13.90
C VAL A 4 18.60 -2.81 -12.89
N ARG A 5 19.03 -3.97 -13.40
CA ARG A 5 19.59 -5.04 -12.58
C ARG A 5 21.10 -5.04 -12.78
N VAL A 6 21.84 -4.87 -11.70
CA VAL A 6 23.30 -4.89 -11.68
C VAL A 6 23.77 -6.08 -10.88
N LEU A 7 24.58 -6.91 -11.52
CA LEU A 7 25.10 -8.15 -10.97
C LEU A 7 26.62 -8.16 -11.16
N GLY A 8 27.39 -8.38 -10.10
CA GLY A 8 28.85 -8.43 -10.18
C GLY A 8 29.53 -9.10 -8.98
N THR A 9 30.78 -9.54 -9.14
CA THR A 9 31.50 -10.42 -8.19
C THR A 9 32.36 -9.69 -7.15
N ALA A 10 32.59 -8.38 -7.27
CA ALA A 10 32.94 -7.50 -6.14
C ALA A 10 32.87 -6.01 -6.53
N GLY A 11 32.80 -5.14 -5.52
CA GLY A 11 33.06 -3.70 -5.62
C GLY A 11 32.07 -2.91 -6.50
N LEU A 12 30.79 -2.85 -6.13
CA LEU A 12 29.79 -2.08 -6.87
C LEU A 12 29.96 -0.56 -6.68
N CYS A 13 30.76 0.12 -7.50
CA CYS A 13 30.63 1.57 -7.69
C CYS A 13 29.35 1.85 -8.48
N LEU A 14 28.23 2.07 -7.81
CA LEU A 14 26.98 2.49 -8.45
C LEU A 14 26.93 4.03 -8.46
N ALA A 15 26.99 4.63 -9.64
CA ALA A 15 26.63 6.03 -9.84
C ALA A 15 25.19 6.11 -10.36
N LEU A 16 24.25 6.51 -9.51
CA LEU A 16 22.86 6.70 -9.90
C LEU A 16 22.56 8.19 -10.04
N MET A 17 22.28 8.66 -11.27
CA MET A 17 21.90 10.06 -11.55
C MET A 17 20.37 10.17 -11.63
N VAL A 18 19.75 10.98 -10.77
CA VAL A 18 18.31 11.30 -10.85
C VAL A 18 18.12 12.80 -10.97
N ILE A 19 18.23 13.39 -12.17
CA ILE A 19 18.16 14.85 -12.31
C ILE A 19 16.74 15.39 -12.03
N GLN A 20 16.66 16.43 -11.20
CA GLN A 20 15.44 17.23 -10.96
C GLN A 20 15.48 18.50 -11.84
N ALA A 21 14.41 18.76 -12.58
CA ALA A 21 14.24 20.04 -13.27
C ALA A 21 13.80 21.13 -12.28
N CYS A 22 14.46 22.30 -12.34
CA CYS A 22 14.26 23.46 -11.48
C CYS A 22 13.59 24.62 -12.26
N GLY A 23 12.74 25.42 -11.61
CA GLY A 23 12.66 26.87 -11.91
C GLY A 23 11.30 27.55 -12.12
N ASP A 24 10.85 28.24 -11.07
CA ASP A 24 9.70 29.12 -10.85
C ASP A 24 9.60 30.40 -11.73
N SER A 25 8.38 30.92 -11.96
CA SER A 25 8.10 32.37 -11.89
C SER A 25 6.60 32.71 -11.93
N GLY A 26 6.06 33.21 -10.81
CA GLY A 26 5.00 34.24 -10.86
C GLY A 26 4.01 34.32 -9.70
N SER A 27 4.33 35.12 -8.68
CA SER A 27 3.44 35.49 -7.57
C SER A 27 2.29 36.47 -7.97
N PRO A 28 1.45 36.95 -7.03
CA PRO A 28 -0.01 36.76 -7.01
C PRO A 28 -0.78 38.00 -7.51
N ARG A 29 -2.08 37.85 -7.81
CA ARG A 29 -3.00 39.00 -7.97
C ARG A 29 -4.30 38.83 -7.19
N SER A 30 -4.35 39.58 -6.09
CA SER A 30 -5.55 40.08 -5.44
C SER A 30 -6.36 40.99 -6.39
N GLY A 31 -7.69 40.93 -6.29
CA GLY A 31 -8.59 41.91 -6.91
C GLY A 31 -10.07 41.57 -6.66
N GLY A 32 -10.63 42.12 -5.58
CA GLY A 32 -12.07 42.07 -5.31
C GLY A 32 -12.91 42.92 -6.26
N GLY A 33 -14.22 42.69 -6.27
CA GLY A 33 -15.17 43.50 -7.03
C GLY A 33 -16.62 43.05 -6.84
N SER A 34 -17.37 43.88 -6.12
CA SER A 34 -18.79 43.78 -5.80
C SER A 34 -19.72 44.17 -6.96
N GLY A 35 -20.97 43.68 -6.88
CA GLY A 35 -22.15 44.46 -7.26
C GLY A 35 -22.97 43.94 -8.44
N GLY A 36 -24.31 43.97 -8.28
CA GLY A 36 -25.22 44.10 -9.41
C GLY A 36 -26.57 43.42 -9.26
N ALA A 37 -27.55 44.13 -8.69
CA ALA A 37 -28.97 43.79 -8.74
C ALA A 37 -29.61 44.13 -10.11
N GLY A 38 -30.72 43.45 -10.43
CA GLY A 38 -31.70 43.80 -11.47
C GLY A 38 -32.33 42.53 -12.05
N GLY A 39 -33.65 42.33 -12.18
CA GLY A 39 -34.80 43.22 -12.11
C GLY A 39 -35.73 42.92 -13.30
N GLY A 40 -37.01 42.63 -13.04
CA GLY A 40 -38.12 42.59 -14.01
C GLY A 40 -38.49 41.19 -14.51
N GLY A 41 -39.75 40.80 -14.71
CA GLY A 41 -41.04 41.49 -14.60
C GLY A 41 -42.11 40.76 -15.45
N GLY A 42 -43.39 40.89 -15.08
CA GLY A 42 -44.58 40.61 -15.92
C GLY A 42 -45.18 39.19 -15.74
N ALA A 43 -46.40 38.95 -15.22
CA ALA A 43 -47.77 39.48 -15.44
C ALA A 43 -48.62 38.61 -16.40
N GLY A 44 -49.82 38.23 -15.93
CA GLY A 44 -50.95 37.70 -16.71
C GLY A 44 -51.30 36.24 -16.38
N GLY A 45 -52.53 35.80 -16.11
CA GLY A 45 -53.84 36.42 -16.32
C GLY A 45 -54.98 35.62 -15.65
N VAL A 46 -56.20 36.06 -15.93
CA VAL A 46 -57.44 35.86 -15.17
C VAL A 46 -58.39 34.86 -15.86
N GLY A 47 -59.22 34.14 -15.10
CA GLY A 47 -60.47 33.50 -15.53
C GLY A 47 -60.77 32.24 -14.70
N GLY A 48 -61.95 31.92 -14.17
CA GLY A 48 -63.31 32.48 -14.29
C GLY A 48 -64.33 31.33 -14.40
N GLY A 49 -65.32 31.29 -13.49
CA GLY A 49 -66.53 30.44 -13.54
C GLY A 49 -66.37 29.05 -12.89
N GLY A 50 -67.28 28.49 -12.09
CA GLY A 50 -68.72 28.71 -11.91
C GLY A 50 -69.44 27.37 -12.06
N GLY A 51 -70.03 26.81 -10.99
CA GLY A 51 -70.76 25.55 -11.02
C GLY A 51 -71.54 25.25 -9.74
N THR A 52 -72.87 25.29 -9.86
CA THR A 52 -73.89 25.03 -8.83
C THR A 52 -74.31 23.55 -8.80
N GLY A 53 -74.69 23.02 -7.62
CA GLY A 53 -75.49 21.78 -7.52
C GLY A 53 -75.71 21.29 -6.09
N ALA A 54 -76.97 21.22 -5.65
CA ALA A 54 -77.48 20.78 -4.33
C ALA A 54 -77.36 19.24 -4.11
N ALA A 55 -77.69 18.57 -3.00
CA ALA A 55 -78.64 18.79 -1.89
C ALA A 55 -78.45 17.73 -0.76
N GLY A 56 -79.01 18.02 0.43
CA GLY A 56 -79.43 17.04 1.47
C GLY A 56 -78.53 17.04 2.72
N GLY A 57 -78.99 17.13 3.96
CA GLY A 57 -80.32 17.25 4.57
C GLY A 57 -80.11 17.45 6.08
N PHE A 58 -80.99 18.22 6.72
CA PHE A 58 -80.88 18.61 8.13
C PHE A 58 -81.22 17.47 9.09
N GLY A 59 -80.47 17.36 10.20
CA GLY A 59 -80.82 16.59 11.38
C GLY A 59 -80.35 17.27 12.67
N GLY A 60 -81.24 18.03 13.31
CA GLY A 60 -81.27 18.22 14.77
C GLY A 60 -80.24 19.15 15.43
N VAL A 61 -80.59 20.42 15.61
CA VAL A 61 -80.04 21.26 16.68
C VAL A 61 -80.73 20.93 18.00
N GLY A 62 -80.01 20.28 18.91
CA GLY A 62 -80.30 20.18 20.34
C GLY A 62 -79.15 20.83 21.11
N GLY A 63 -79.41 21.94 21.78
CA GLY A 63 -78.37 22.75 22.40
C GLY A 63 -77.84 22.20 23.72
N THR A 64 -76.55 22.43 23.94
CA THR A 64 -75.91 22.89 25.19
C THR A 64 -74.59 23.50 24.76
N GLY A 65 -74.07 24.50 25.50
CA GLY A 65 -72.81 25.18 25.16
C GLY A 65 -71.71 24.19 24.83
N GLY A 66 -71.37 24.10 23.54
CA GLY A 66 -70.44 23.12 23.01
C GLY A 66 -69.03 23.53 23.36
N MET A 67 -68.43 22.78 24.30
CA MET A 67 -67.02 22.46 24.13
C MET A 67 -66.88 21.87 22.72
N ILE A 68 -65.87 22.29 21.98
CA ILE A 68 -65.56 21.81 20.63
C ILE A 68 -65.63 20.28 20.71
N ALA A 69 -66.64 19.67 20.09
CA ALA A 69 -66.70 18.23 19.99
C ALA A 69 -65.52 17.84 19.12
N LEU A 70 -64.63 17.03 19.71
CA LEU A 70 -63.48 16.49 19.03
C LEU A 70 -64.04 15.40 18.10
N ASP A 71 -64.16 15.72 16.80
CA ASP A 71 -64.83 14.91 15.80
C ASP A 71 -63.75 14.10 15.07
N CYS A 72 -63.15 13.17 15.81
CA CYS A 72 -62.04 12.34 15.34
C CYS A 72 -62.43 11.58 14.06
N GLY A 73 -61.59 11.63 13.03
CA GLY A 73 -61.81 10.95 11.75
C GLY A 73 -62.68 11.75 10.76
N ASP A 74 -62.88 13.05 10.99
CA ASP A 74 -63.59 13.94 10.05
C ASP A 74 -62.70 14.43 8.89
N GLY A 75 -61.41 14.10 8.95
CA GLY A 75 -60.41 14.38 7.95
C GLY A 75 -59.77 15.76 8.07
N GLU A 76 -59.93 16.43 9.20
CA GLU A 76 -59.32 17.73 9.50
C GLU A 76 -58.73 17.72 10.92
N ARG A 77 -57.40 17.77 11.06
CA ARG A 77 -56.76 17.83 12.38
C ARG A 77 -56.97 19.18 13.08
N SER A 78 -57.83 19.21 14.08
CA SER A 78 -58.15 20.34 14.95
C SER A 78 -57.02 20.71 15.92
N ALA A 79 -57.10 21.89 16.53
CA ALA A 79 -56.11 22.38 17.50
C ALA A 79 -56.07 21.57 18.81
N ILE A 80 -57.07 20.71 19.06
CA ILE A 80 -57.14 19.84 20.24
C ILE A 80 -56.82 18.37 19.91
N GLU A 81 -56.57 18.05 18.65
CA GLU A 81 -56.29 16.71 18.14
C GLU A 81 -54.78 16.49 17.95
N ALA A 82 -54.30 15.37 18.49
CA ALA A 82 -52.93 14.93 18.28
C ALA A 82 -52.75 14.33 16.87
N CYS A 83 -53.79 13.67 16.35
CA CYS A 83 -53.84 12.99 15.06
C CYS A 83 -55.27 12.98 14.50
N ASP A 84 -55.43 12.65 13.23
CA ASP A 84 -56.69 12.24 12.60
C ASP A 84 -56.31 11.29 11.47
N ASP A 85 -56.66 10.02 11.63
CA ASP A 85 -56.31 8.94 10.70
C ASP A 85 -57.50 8.50 9.84
N GLY A 86 -58.57 9.31 9.83
CA GLY A 86 -59.80 9.08 9.06
C GLY A 86 -60.77 8.08 9.69
N ASN A 87 -60.57 7.67 10.94
CA ASN A 87 -61.50 6.78 11.64
C ASN A 87 -61.55 7.02 13.18
N ASN A 88 -62.21 6.11 13.92
CA ASN A 88 -62.40 6.18 15.39
C ASN A 88 -62.09 4.83 16.06
N ASN A 89 -61.19 4.04 15.50
CA ASN A 89 -60.71 2.80 16.09
C ASN A 89 -59.54 3.11 17.03
N ASP A 90 -59.28 2.21 17.96
CA ASP A 90 -58.03 2.18 18.71
C ASP A 90 -57.09 1.15 18.04
N GLU A 91 -55.80 1.20 18.35
CA GLU A 91 -54.74 0.28 17.91
C GLU A 91 -54.31 0.39 16.43
N ASP A 92 -54.63 1.48 15.73
CA ASP A 92 -54.15 1.82 14.38
C ASP A 92 -53.24 3.06 14.32
N GLY A 93 -52.78 3.54 15.49
CA GLY A 93 -51.80 4.61 15.65
C GLY A 93 -52.39 5.95 16.06
N CYS A 94 -53.72 6.12 15.99
CA CYS A 94 -54.43 7.27 16.54
C CYS A 94 -55.46 6.77 17.55
N SER A 95 -55.58 7.39 18.74
CA SER A 95 -56.62 6.98 19.68
C SER A 95 -58.02 7.22 19.09
N ALA A 96 -59.03 6.43 19.50
CA ALA A 96 -60.40 6.58 19.00
C ALA A 96 -61.03 7.97 19.25
N ASP A 97 -60.44 8.74 20.16
CA ASP A 97 -60.78 10.13 20.47
C ASP A 97 -59.76 11.15 19.97
N CYS A 98 -58.84 10.76 19.07
CA CYS A 98 -57.79 11.58 18.44
C CYS A 98 -56.96 12.45 19.41
N SER A 99 -57.01 12.15 20.71
CA SER A 99 -56.38 12.96 21.75
C SER A 99 -54.89 12.66 21.91
N MET A 100 -54.45 11.50 21.41
CA MET A 100 -53.06 11.06 21.46
C MET A 100 -52.72 10.19 20.25
N ILE A 101 -51.47 10.33 19.79
CA ILE A 101 -50.85 9.34 18.90
C ILE A 101 -50.46 8.15 19.77
N GLU A 102 -50.78 6.94 19.32
CA GLU A 102 -50.46 5.73 20.06
C GLU A 102 -48.95 5.43 20.01
N SER A 103 -48.44 4.77 21.04
CA SER A 103 -47.00 4.49 21.14
C SER A 103 -46.53 3.62 19.96
N GLY A 104 -45.42 4.00 19.34
CA GLY A 104 -44.85 3.27 18.20
C GLY A 104 -45.47 3.64 16.85
N TYR A 105 -46.23 4.73 16.78
CA TYR A 105 -46.81 5.23 15.53
C TYR A 105 -46.51 6.72 15.32
N ARG A 106 -46.52 7.13 14.06
CA ARG A 106 -46.56 8.53 13.64
C ARG A 106 -47.67 8.75 12.62
N CYS A 107 -48.31 9.91 12.69
CA CYS A 107 -49.41 10.27 11.79
C CYS A 107 -49.02 11.50 10.95
N PRO A 108 -48.26 11.34 9.85
CA PRO A 108 -47.71 12.46 9.08
C PRO A 108 -48.76 13.14 8.19
N VAL A 109 -49.82 12.41 7.82
CA VAL A 109 -50.86 12.86 6.89
C VAL A 109 -52.21 12.75 7.60
N VAL A 110 -52.97 13.84 7.58
CA VAL A 110 -54.35 13.89 8.09
C VAL A 110 -55.24 13.02 7.20
N ASN A 111 -56.22 12.32 7.78
CA ASN A 111 -57.14 11.44 7.06
C ASN A 111 -56.46 10.27 6.34
N ALA A 112 -55.34 9.78 6.90
CA ALA A 112 -54.62 8.62 6.41
C ALA A 112 -54.18 7.75 7.59
N PRO A 113 -54.09 6.41 7.43
CA PRO A 113 -53.61 5.54 8.48
C PRO A 113 -52.25 5.98 8.98
N CYS A 114 -52.06 5.96 10.30
CA CYS A 114 -50.77 6.22 10.89
C CYS A 114 -49.76 5.13 10.49
N VAL A 115 -48.49 5.50 10.48
CA VAL A 115 -47.39 4.62 10.08
C VAL A 115 -46.69 4.14 11.34
N ALA A 116 -46.40 2.84 11.42
CA ALA A 116 -45.58 2.29 12.50
C ALA A 116 -44.17 2.91 12.45
N ILE A 117 -43.62 3.23 13.60
CA ILE A 117 -42.23 3.65 13.77
C ILE A 117 -41.38 2.37 13.70
N GLU A 118 -40.45 2.33 12.75
CA GLU A 118 -39.55 1.21 12.51
C GLU A 118 -38.12 1.71 12.56
N CYS A 119 -37.29 0.99 13.32
CA CYS A 119 -35.87 1.31 13.40
C CYS A 119 -35.17 1.04 12.06
N GLY A 120 -34.41 2.00 11.57
CA GLY A 120 -33.70 1.94 10.30
C GLY A 120 -34.47 2.52 9.12
N ASP A 121 -35.53 3.31 9.37
CA ASP A 121 -36.31 3.99 8.34
C ASP A 121 -35.74 5.37 7.95
N SER A 122 -34.50 5.64 8.37
CA SER A 122 -33.74 6.88 8.10
C SER A 122 -34.35 8.12 8.73
N ARG A 123 -35.09 7.95 9.83
CA ARG A 123 -35.71 9.02 10.59
C ARG A 123 -35.58 8.74 12.08
N ILE A 124 -35.66 9.78 12.89
CA ILE A 124 -35.73 9.62 14.35
C ILE A 124 -37.10 10.14 14.78
N ASP A 125 -38.01 9.22 15.10
CA ASP A 125 -39.33 9.52 15.62
C ASP A 125 -39.44 9.08 17.11
N PRO A 126 -40.05 9.86 18.03
CA PRO A 126 -40.11 9.45 19.43
C PRO A 126 -40.78 8.07 19.61
N PRO A 127 -40.18 7.13 20.36
CA PRO A 127 -39.14 7.29 21.38
C PRO A 127 -37.69 7.05 20.92
N GLU A 128 -37.42 6.98 19.61
CA GLU A 128 -36.09 6.72 19.07
C GLU A 128 -35.09 7.83 19.45
N THR A 129 -33.83 7.45 19.59
CA THR A 129 -32.72 8.36 19.90
C THR A 129 -31.58 8.29 18.87
N CYS A 130 -31.65 7.33 17.97
CA CYS A 130 -30.79 7.11 16.81
C CYS A 130 -31.61 6.41 15.72
N ASP A 131 -31.10 6.45 14.50
CA ASP A 131 -31.49 5.59 13.39
C ASP A 131 -30.29 5.55 12.46
N ASP A 132 -29.69 4.38 12.28
CA ASP A 132 -28.48 4.15 11.48
C ASP A 132 -28.79 3.54 10.11
N GLY A 133 -30.06 3.62 9.68
CA GLY A 133 -30.53 3.10 8.41
C GLY A 133 -30.72 1.59 8.38
N ASN A 134 -30.62 0.90 9.52
CA ASN A 134 -30.92 -0.52 9.61
C ASN A 134 -31.50 -0.93 10.99
N ALA A 135 -31.79 -2.23 11.19
CA ALA A 135 -32.41 -2.75 12.41
C ALA A 135 -31.52 -3.77 13.15
N ALA A 136 -30.24 -3.84 12.78
CA ALA A 136 -29.23 -4.56 13.55
C ALA A 136 -28.98 -3.83 14.87
N GLY A 137 -28.08 -4.38 15.68
CA GLY A 137 -27.64 -3.70 16.89
C GLY A 137 -26.20 -4.02 17.16
N ASN A 138 -25.60 -3.26 18.07
CA ASN A 138 -24.15 -3.20 18.30
C ASN A 138 -23.36 -2.56 17.13
N ASP A 139 -24.04 -1.74 16.32
CA ASP A 139 -23.51 -0.85 15.28
C ASP A 139 -23.75 0.63 15.63
N GLY A 140 -24.00 0.90 16.91
CA GLY A 140 -24.21 2.23 17.49
C GLY A 140 -25.68 2.63 17.63
N CYS A 141 -26.58 1.95 16.93
CA CYS A 141 -28.01 2.01 17.18
C CYS A 141 -28.56 0.62 17.48
N SER A 142 -29.08 0.41 18.69
CA SER A 142 -29.69 -0.88 19.02
C SER A 142 -30.93 -1.16 18.16
N ALA A 143 -31.32 -2.44 18.07
CA ALA A 143 -32.57 -2.86 17.40
C ALA A 143 -33.87 -2.24 17.97
N ALA A 144 -33.79 -1.51 19.09
CA ALA A 144 -34.88 -0.72 19.68
C ALA A 144 -34.70 0.79 19.43
N CYS A 145 -33.84 1.18 18.48
CA CYS A 145 -33.45 2.55 18.13
C CYS A 145 -33.04 3.41 19.34
N SER A 146 -32.36 2.76 20.29
CA SER A 146 -31.67 3.41 21.40
C SER A 146 -30.18 3.46 21.08
N ARG A 147 -29.57 4.64 21.19
CA ARG A 147 -28.14 4.82 20.89
C ARG A 147 -27.27 4.08 21.90
N ASP A 148 -26.29 3.35 21.41
CA ASP A 148 -25.35 2.59 22.24
C ASP A 148 -24.33 3.54 22.89
N GLU A 149 -23.77 3.12 24.03
CA GLU A 149 -22.73 3.88 24.75
C GLU A 149 -21.41 3.84 23.96
N GLY A 150 -20.72 4.98 23.85
CA GLY A 150 -19.51 5.11 23.01
C GLY A 150 -19.79 5.46 21.55
N TRP A 151 -21.06 5.51 21.12
CA TRP A 151 -21.41 5.79 19.72
C TRP A 151 -22.07 7.16 19.53
N THR A 152 -21.81 7.77 18.38
CA THR A 152 -22.52 8.95 17.90
C THR A 152 -23.11 8.68 16.52
N CYS A 153 -24.35 9.13 16.30
CA CYS A 153 -25.06 8.95 15.03
C CYS A 153 -25.24 10.35 14.43
N PRO A 154 -24.37 10.79 13.50
CA PRO A 154 -24.32 12.19 13.07
C PRO A 154 -25.58 12.61 12.32
N LEU A 155 -26.17 11.67 11.58
CA LEU A 155 -27.34 11.89 10.73
C LEU A 155 -28.27 10.66 10.81
N PRO A 156 -29.60 10.84 10.84
CA PRO A 156 -30.54 9.73 10.70
C PRO A 156 -30.35 9.01 9.36
N GLY A 157 -30.36 7.67 9.39
CA GLY A 157 -30.20 6.84 8.21
C GLY A 157 -28.76 6.65 7.73
N VAL A 158 -27.78 7.11 8.51
CA VAL A 158 -26.34 6.90 8.24
C VAL A 158 -25.75 6.12 9.41
N ALA A 159 -24.85 5.18 9.10
CA ALA A 159 -24.15 4.39 10.10
C ALA A 159 -23.57 5.28 11.22
N CYS A 160 -23.74 4.84 12.46
CA CYS A 160 -23.13 5.51 13.60
C CYS A 160 -21.61 5.29 13.58
N VAL A 161 -20.89 6.17 14.25
CA VAL A 161 -19.42 6.15 14.36
C VAL A 161 -19.04 6.15 15.84
N ALA A 162 -17.82 5.71 16.14
CA ALA A 162 -17.28 5.81 17.49
C ALA A 162 -17.18 7.29 17.92
N THR A 163 -17.24 7.54 19.22
CA THR A 163 -17.26 8.92 19.73
C THR A 163 -15.85 9.47 19.87
N GLU A 164 -14.91 8.64 20.31
CA GLU A 164 -13.53 9.01 20.60
C GLU A 164 -12.61 7.83 20.30
N CYS A 165 -11.42 8.11 19.79
CA CYS A 165 -10.38 7.10 19.63
C CYS A 165 -9.93 6.55 21.00
N GLY A 166 -9.75 5.23 21.10
CA GLY A 166 -9.32 4.55 22.33
C GLY A 166 -10.47 4.18 23.27
N ASP A 167 -11.71 4.16 22.77
CA ASP A 167 -12.91 3.77 23.51
C ASP A 167 -13.26 2.27 23.39
N GLY A 168 -12.48 1.52 22.61
CA GLY A 168 -12.62 0.09 22.37
C GLY A 168 -13.60 -0.26 21.25
N ILE A 169 -14.03 0.72 20.47
CA ILE A 169 -14.89 0.56 19.30
C ILE A 169 -14.05 0.93 18.07
N VAL A 170 -14.24 0.22 16.95
CA VAL A 170 -13.67 0.61 15.66
C VAL A 170 -14.83 0.85 14.72
N ALA A 171 -15.15 2.12 14.47
CA ALA A 171 -16.25 2.49 13.60
C ALA A 171 -16.10 3.86 12.93
N GLY A 172 -16.67 3.99 11.72
CA GLY A 172 -16.54 5.21 10.93
C GLY A 172 -15.20 5.28 10.22
N PHE A 173 -14.38 6.26 10.60
CA PHE A 173 -13.05 6.51 9.99
C PHE A 173 -11.89 5.88 10.77
N GLU A 174 -12.20 5.16 11.85
CA GLU A 174 -11.20 4.46 12.65
C GLU A 174 -10.75 3.18 11.95
N GLN A 175 -9.44 2.98 11.86
CA GLN A 175 -8.80 1.77 11.34
C GLN A 175 -8.38 0.83 12.46
N CYS A 176 -8.20 1.36 13.67
CA CYS A 176 -7.77 0.66 14.86
C CYS A 176 -8.37 1.30 16.11
N ASP A 177 -8.32 0.58 17.23
CA ASP A 177 -8.53 1.14 18.56
C ASP A 177 -7.74 0.26 19.54
N ASP A 178 -6.74 0.85 20.20
CA ASP A 178 -5.85 0.13 21.10
C ASP A 178 -6.19 0.34 22.59
N GLY A 179 -7.36 0.91 22.86
CA GLY A 179 -7.83 1.28 24.19
C GLY A 179 -7.15 2.53 24.75
N ASN A 180 -6.39 3.25 23.94
CA ASN A 180 -5.79 4.53 24.31
C ASN A 180 -5.70 5.50 23.10
N ALA A 181 -5.21 6.71 23.36
CA ALA A 181 -4.92 7.71 22.33
C ALA A 181 -3.40 7.94 22.41
N GLY A 182 -2.66 7.15 21.63
CA GLY A 182 -1.22 6.96 21.75
C GLY A 182 -0.50 6.85 20.41
N THR A 183 0.73 6.34 20.47
CA THR A 183 1.61 6.07 19.30
C THR A 183 2.22 4.69 19.47
N ASP A 184 1.39 3.75 19.93
CA ASP A 184 1.73 2.35 20.23
C ASP A 184 1.04 1.39 19.26
N GLY A 185 0.97 1.80 17.99
CA GLY A 185 0.37 1.04 16.89
C GLY A 185 -0.99 1.57 16.43
N CYS A 186 -1.65 2.40 17.24
CA CYS A 186 -2.83 3.15 16.83
C CYS A 186 -2.65 4.62 17.19
N SER A 187 -2.73 5.50 16.19
CA SER A 187 -2.53 6.95 16.38
C SER A 187 -3.68 7.62 17.14
N ASP A 188 -3.48 8.86 17.59
CA ASP A 188 -4.51 9.71 18.24
C ASP A 188 -5.76 9.95 17.36
N GLU A 189 -5.64 9.78 16.04
CA GLU A 189 -6.72 9.83 15.06
C GLU A 189 -7.26 8.44 14.66
N CYS A 190 -6.93 7.39 15.42
CA CYS A 190 -7.32 6.00 15.20
C CYS A 190 -6.95 5.47 13.81
N GLN A 191 -5.84 5.95 13.26
CA GLN A 191 -5.20 5.39 12.07
C GLN A 191 -4.15 4.38 12.50
N LEU A 192 -4.14 3.22 11.83
CA LEU A 192 -3.21 2.14 12.12
C LEU A 192 -1.81 2.58 11.70
N GLU A 193 -0.83 2.42 12.59
CA GLU A 193 0.55 2.83 12.31
C GLU A 193 1.29 1.76 11.48
N ASP A 194 2.24 2.19 10.67
CA ASP A 194 3.06 1.29 9.84
C ASP A 194 3.83 0.28 10.71
N GLY A 195 3.76 -1.00 10.33
CA GLY A 195 4.40 -2.11 11.05
C GLY A 195 3.63 -2.59 12.28
N PHE A 196 2.34 -2.26 12.42
CA PHE A 196 1.48 -2.73 13.52
C PHE A 196 0.19 -3.40 13.04
N LYS A 197 -0.33 -4.30 13.89
CA LYS A 197 -1.64 -4.94 13.76
C LYS A 197 -2.46 -4.78 15.05
N CYS A 198 -3.75 -4.50 14.89
CA CYS A 198 -4.69 -4.33 16.00
C CYS A 198 -5.90 -5.26 15.78
N GLU A 199 -5.75 -6.55 16.10
CA GLU A 199 -6.81 -7.54 15.83
C GLU A 199 -8.04 -7.41 16.73
N THR A 200 -7.85 -6.89 17.94
CA THR A 200 -8.90 -6.79 18.95
C THR A 200 -9.07 -5.33 19.38
N PRO A 201 -10.21 -4.69 19.05
CA PRO A 201 -10.53 -3.35 19.51
C PRO A 201 -10.40 -3.21 21.04
N GLY A 202 -9.80 -2.12 21.49
CA GLY A 202 -9.57 -1.82 22.90
C GLY A 202 -8.42 -2.60 23.54
N GLN A 203 -7.58 -3.29 22.76
CA GLN A 203 -6.36 -3.95 23.22
C GLN A 203 -5.14 -3.37 22.50
N ALA A 204 -4.01 -3.32 23.21
CA ALA A 204 -2.75 -2.83 22.64
C ALA A 204 -2.42 -3.55 21.32
N CYS A 205 -2.01 -2.76 20.33
CA CYS A 205 -1.57 -3.29 19.05
C CYS A 205 -0.23 -4.02 19.19
N GLU A 206 0.01 -4.96 18.28
CA GLU A 206 1.24 -5.74 18.22
C GLU A 206 2.02 -5.33 16.97
N PRO A 207 3.37 -5.31 17.01
CA PRO A 207 4.15 -5.14 15.80
C PRO A 207 3.90 -6.33 14.86
N THR A 208 3.86 -6.06 13.56
CA THR A 208 3.83 -7.12 12.54
C THR A 208 5.23 -7.72 12.37
N LEU A 209 5.31 -8.90 11.74
CA LEU A 209 6.56 -9.58 11.49
C LEU A 209 6.62 -9.97 10.02
N CYS A 210 7.39 -9.20 9.26
CA CYS A 210 7.57 -9.49 7.85
C CYS A 210 8.28 -10.83 7.62
N GLY A 211 7.80 -11.59 6.65
CA GLY A 211 8.36 -12.87 6.23
C GLY A 211 7.98 -14.05 7.12
N ASP A 212 6.84 -13.97 7.81
CA ASP A 212 6.33 -15.04 8.69
C ASP A 212 5.23 -15.91 8.07
N GLY A 213 4.85 -15.59 6.82
CA GLY A 213 3.85 -16.28 6.03
C GLY A 213 2.44 -15.69 6.17
N ALA A 214 2.25 -14.61 6.93
CA ALA A 214 0.96 -14.00 7.18
C ALA A 214 0.97 -12.48 6.97
N ARG A 215 0.30 -12.03 5.91
CA ARG A 215 0.02 -10.60 5.71
C ARG A 215 -0.93 -10.08 6.79
N GLU A 216 -0.44 -9.21 7.67
CA GLU A 216 -1.17 -8.67 8.82
C GLU A 216 -1.05 -7.14 8.94
N GLY A 217 -2.04 -6.51 9.56
CA GLY A 217 -1.99 -5.07 9.85
C GLY A 217 -1.80 -4.20 8.59
N THR A 218 -0.77 -3.37 8.60
CA THR A 218 -0.36 -2.49 7.49
C THR A 218 0.51 -3.17 6.43
N GLU A 219 0.86 -4.45 6.58
CA GLU A 219 1.67 -5.15 5.58
C GLU A 219 0.96 -5.18 4.22
N GLN A 220 1.69 -4.86 3.17
CA GLN A 220 1.16 -4.87 1.80
C GLN A 220 1.27 -6.27 1.17
N CYS A 221 2.26 -7.04 1.60
CA CYS A 221 2.56 -8.41 1.19
C CYS A 221 3.21 -9.19 2.34
N ASP A 222 3.29 -10.51 2.20
CA ASP A 222 4.18 -11.39 2.96
C ASP A 222 4.40 -12.65 2.11
N ASP A 223 5.66 -13.02 1.88
CA ASP A 223 6.04 -14.20 1.09
C ASP A 223 6.98 -15.16 1.84
N ASP A 224 6.82 -15.25 3.16
CA ASP A 224 7.50 -16.23 4.05
C ASP A 224 9.04 -16.06 4.05
N ASN A 225 9.55 -14.91 3.64
CA ASN A 225 10.98 -14.59 3.68
C ASN A 225 11.24 -13.06 3.71
N LEU A 226 12.52 -12.65 3.72
CA LEU A 226 12.95 -11.23 3.75
C LEU A 226 13.84 -10.86 2.55
N THR A 227 13.80 -11.67 1.50
CA THR A 227 14.64 -11.50 0.31
C THR A 227 14.02 -10.43 -0.55
N PRO A 228 14.73 -9.34 -0.86
CA PRO A 228 14.20 -8.37 -1.80
C PRO A 228 14.17 -8.99 -3.21
N PHE A 229 13.37 -8.38 -4.08
CA PHE A 229 13.24 -8.61 -5.50
C PHE A 229 12.48 -9.87 -5.94
N ASP A 230 11.72 -10.48 -5.06
CA ASP A 230 10.82 -11.61 -5.32
C ASP A 230 9.32 -11.23 -5.29
N GLY A 231 9.01 -9.97 -5.01
CA GLY A 231 7.65 -9.42 -4.99
C GLY A 231 7.27 -8.78 -3.67
N CYS A 232 7.98 -9.06 -2.59
CA CYS A 232 7.79 -8.46 -1.28
C CYS A 232 9.14 -8.02 -0.69
N ASP A 233 9.28 -6.75 -0.33
CA ASP A 233 10.55 -6.30 0.27
C ASP A 233 10.66 -6.72 1.74
N GLY A 234 11.85 -6.56 2.33
CA GLY A 234 12.10 -6.91 3.73
C GLY A 234 11.36 -6.06 4.76
N ASP A 235 10.64 -5.02 4.31
CA ASP A 235 9.77 -4.16 5.12
C ASP A 235 8.28 -4.44 4.80
N CYS A 236 7.97 -5.50 4.05
CA CYS A 236 6.63 -5.94 3.66
C CYS A 236 5.84 -4.94 2.80
N ASN A 237 6.55 -4.16 2.00
CA ASN A 237 5.97 -3.36 0.93
C ASN A 237 5.97 -4.14 -0.39
N ASN A 238 4.93 -3.93 -1.19
CA ASN A 238 4.86 -4.52 -2.51
C ASN A 238 6.00 -4.00 -3.38
N GLU A 239 6.75 -4.91 -3.98
CA GLU A 239 7.77 -4.51 -4.94
C GLU A 239 7.16 -4.27 -6.33
N PRO A 240 7.63 -3.27 -7.10
CA PRO A 240 7.07 -3.00 -8.41
C PRO A 240 7.19 -4.20 -9.36
N ASN A 241 6.05 -4.76 -9.76
CA ASN A 241 6.00 -5.82 -10.75
C ASN A 241 6.16 -5.25 -12.16
N CYS A 242 7.39 -5.26 -12.68
CA CYS A 242 7.66 -4.90 -14.07
C CYS A 242 8.24 -6.06 -14.89
N THR A 243 7.54 -6.40 -15.97
CA THR A 243 7.99 -7.39 -16.95
C THR A 243 8.30 -6.69 -18.26
N GLY A 244 9.56 -6.76 -18.73
CA GLY A 244 9.96 -6.15 -20.00
C GLY A 244 9.80 -4.63 -20.06
N GLY A 245 10.03 -3.93 -18.94
CA GLY A 245 9.91 -2.46 -18.83
C GLY A 245 8.49 -1.91 -18.68
N VAL A 246 7.50 -2.80 -18.56
CA VAL A 246 6.11 -2.44 -18.28
C VAL A 246 5.78 -2.83 -16.84
N CYS A 247 5.59 -1.83 -15.98
CA CYS A 247 5.16 -2.02 -14.60
C CYS A 247 3.63 -2.02 -14.49
N THR A 248 3.11 -2.84 -13.59
CA THR A 248 1.67 -2.91 -13.27
C THR A 248 1.39 -2.07 -12.03
N PRO A 249 0.44 -1.12 -12.05
CA PRO A 249 0.08 -0.36 -10.85
C PRO A 249 -0.61 -1.26 -9.84
N VAL A 250 -0.28 -1.10 -8.56
CA VAL A 250 -0.89 -1.84 -7.46
C VAL A 250 -1.47 -0.81 -6.51
N CYS A 251 -2.79 -0.75 -6.43
CA CYS A 251 -3.43 0.22 -5.56
C CYS A 251 -3.13 -0.07 -4.08
N GLY A 252 -2.70 0.95 -3.37
CA GLY A 252 -2.31 0.90 -1.97
C GLY A 252 -0.85 0.53 -1.76
N ASP A 253 0.02 0.70 -2.76
CA ASP A 253 1.48 0.49 -2.62
C ASP A 253 2.26 1.78 -2.35
N ALA A 254 1.56 2.91 -2.16
CA ALA A 254 2.09 4.27 -2.01
C ALA A 254 2.89 4.78 -3.23
N VAL A 255 2.81 4.10 -4.38
CA VAL A 255 3.57 4.40 -5.60
C VAL A 255 2.63 4.67 -6.77
N ILE A 256 2.49 5.96 -7.11
CA ILE A 256 1.74 6.33 -8.32
C ILE A 256 2.62 6.13 -9.57
N LEU A 257 2.27 5.14 -10.40
CA LEU A 257 2.99 4.89 -11.65
C LEU A 257 2.58 5.90 -12.75
N PRO A 258 3.51 6.70 -13.32
CA PRO A 258 3.16 7.67 -14.37
C PRO A 258 2.60 7.01 -15.63
N GLY A 259 1.45 7.51 -16.10
CA GLY A 259 0.82 7.04 -17.34
C GLY A 259 -0.13 5.85 -17.16
N THR A 260 -0.40 5.41 -15.94
CA THR A 260 -1.46 4.46 -15.59
C THR A 260 -2.79 5.18 -15.29
N ASN A 261 -3.81 4.44 -14.85
CA ASN A 261 -5.11 4.99 -14.43
C ASN A 261 -5.17 5.35 -12.93
N GLU A 262 -4.04 5.25 -12.24
CA GLU A 262 -3.88 5.56 -10.83
C GLU A 262 -3.87 7.08 -10.66
N ALA A 263 -4.93 7.62 -10.07
CA ALA A 263 -5.08 9.06 -9.86
C ALA A 263 -4.53 9.52 -8.50
N CYS A 264 -4.43 8.58 -7.57
CA CYS A 264 -3.87 8.70 -6.22
C CYS A 264 -3.37 7.33 -5.79
N ASP A 265 -2.52 7.31 -4.77
CA ASP A 265 -2.21 6.12 -3.97
C ASP A 265 -1.76 6.63 -2.60
N ASP A 266 -2.44 6.23 -1.54
CA ASP A 266 -2.17 6.62 -0.16
C ASP A 266 -1.66 5.45 0.70
N GLY A 267 -1.16 4.39 0.06
CA GLY A 267 -0.48 3.29 0.74
C GLY A 267 -1.41 2.25 1.36
N ASN A 268 -2.72 2.35 1.12
CA ASN A 268 -3.68 1.34 1.55
C ASN A 268 -4.86 1.23 0.55
N THR A 269 -5.85 0.36 0.85
CA THR A 269 -7.03 0.15 -0.01
C THR A 269 -8.34 0.45 0.71
N ASN A 270 -8.32 1.29 1.74
CA ASN A 270 -9.50 1.74 2.44
C ASN A 270 -10.23 2.78 1.57
N ASP A 271 -11.54 2.88 1.74
CA ASP A 271 -12.31 3.96 1.11
C ASP A 271 -12.58 5.01 2.21
N GLY A 272 -12.58 6.29 1.86
CA GLY A 272 -12.96 7.42 2.74
C GLY A 272 -11.79 8.22 3.32
N ASP A 273 -10.54 7.86 3.06
CA ASP A 273 -9.31 8.53 3.49
C ASP A 273 -8.67 9.45 2.42
N GLY A 274 -9.28 9.50 1.22
CA GLY A 274 -8.90 10.41 0.15
C GLY A 274 -8.45 9.71 -1.13
N CYS A 275 -8.06 8.43 -1.05
CA CYS A 275 -7.86 7.57 -2.19
C CYS A 275 -8.70 6.30 -2.06
N SER A 276 -9.62 6.07 -2.99
CA SER A 276 -10.45 4.86 -2.92
C SER A 276 -9.60 3.59 -3.08
N SER A 277 -10.16 2.45 -2.68
CA SER A 277 -9.70 1.08 -3.01
C SER A 277 -9.42 0.77 -4.49
N ASN A 278 -9.82 1.66 -5.42
CA ASN A 278 -9.53 1.57 -6.86
C ASN A 278 -8.59 2.69 -7.36
N CYS A 279 -7.88 3.34 -6.44
CA CYS A 279 -6.91 4.39 -6.66
C CYS A 279 -7.43 5.57 -7.47
N GLN A 280 -8.66 5.97 -7.14
CA GLN A 280 -9.32 7.16 -7.64
C GLN A 280 -9.48 8.17 -6.51
N VAL A 281 -9.21 9.44 -6.83
CA VAL A 281 -9.39 10.54 -5.87
C VAL A 281 -10.83 10.61 -5.43
N GLU A 282 -11.05 10.60 -4.12
CA GLU A 282 -12.38 10.62 -3.55
C GLU A 282 -13.00 12.02 -3.56
N ALA A 283 -14.33 12.07 -3.54
CA ALA A 283 -15.06 13.33 -3.65
C ALA A 283 -14.82 14.23 -2.42
N GLY A 284 -14.26 15.41 -2.64
CA GLY A 284 -13.95 16.36 -1.56
C GLY A 284 -12.48 16.37 -1.15
N PHE A 285 -11.67 15.48 -1.69
CA PHE A 285 -10.23 15.40 -1.50
C PHE A 285 -9.46 15.99 -2.70
N GLU A 286 -8.22 16.39 -2.46
CA GLU A 286 -7.27 16.85 -3.46
C GLU A 286 -5.92 16.17 -3.21
N CYS A 287 -5.47 15.33 -4.16
CA CYS A 287 -4.18 14.68 -4.06
C CYS A 287 -3.07 15.60 -4.58
N VAL A 288 -2.06 15.82 -3.75
CA VAL A 288 -0.90 16.64 -4.08
C VAL A 288 0.35 15.77 -4.00
N LEU A 289 1.04 15.62 -5.13
CA LEU A 289 2.34 14.98 -5.16
C LEU A 289 3.35 15.85 -4.41
N SER A 290 3.71 15.45 -3.20
CA SER A 290 4.80 16.08 -2.44
C SER A 290 6.12 15.42 -2.85
N PRO A 291 7.04 16.14 -3.49
CA PRO A 291 8.33 15.56 -3.83
C PRO A 291 9.10 15.23 -2.55
N VAL A 292 9.45 13.97 -2.36
CA VAL A 292 10.35 13.55 -1.28
C VAL A 292 11.72 14.16 -1.56
N PRO A 293 12.30 14.94 -0.63
CA PRO A 293 13.65 15.46 -0.81
C PRO A 293 14.63 14.28 -0.88
N LEU A 294 15.53 14.34 -1.86
CA LEU A 294 16.57 13.32 -2.01
C LEU A 294 17.47 13.28 -0.76
N PRO A 295 17.73 12.09 -0.18
CA PRO A 295 18.50 11.97 1.05
C PRO A 295 20.00 12.22 0.81
N ASP A 296 20.75 12.56 1.86
CA ASP A 296 22.21 12.72 1.78
C ASP A 296 22.92 11.37 1.53
N GLU A 297 22.27 10.26 1.86
CA GLU A 297 22.73 8.88 1.65
C GLU A 297 21.55 8.04 1.14
N LEU A 298 21.78 7.27 0.09
CA LEU A 298 20.81 6.35 -0.50
C LEU A 298 21.18 4.93 -0.09
N ALA A 299 20.31 4.26 0.67
CA ALA A 299 20.41 2.83 0.93
C ALA A 299 19.71 2.06 -0.19
N ILE A 300 20.41 1.10 -0.79
CA ILE A 300 19.85 0.22 -1.81
C ILE A 300 19.91 -1.22 -1.29
N PRO A 301 18.78 -1.96 -1.27
CA PRO A 301 18.79 -3.37 -0.95
C PRO A 301 19.73 -4.13 -1.87
N VAL A 302 20.50 -5.05 -1.30
CA VAL A 302 21.48 -5.84 -2.04
C VAL A 302 21.46 -7.27 -1.54
N ILE A 303 21.52 -8.20 -2.49
CA ILE A 303 21.67 -9.61 -2.18
C ILE A 303 23.12 -10.00 -2.41
N TYR A 304 23.79 -10.42 -1.35
CA TYR A 304 25.08 -11.09 -1.41
C TYR A 304 24.87 -12.59 -1.45
N ARG A 305 25.51 -13.29 -2.38
CA ARG A 305 25.51 -14.76 -2.40
C ARG A 305 26.91 -15.30 -2.19
N ASP A 306 27.11 -16.01 -1.09
CA ASP A 306 28.35 -16.74 -0.78
C ASP A 306 28.37 -18.03 -1.61
N PHE A 307 29.20 -18.06 -2.65
CA PHE A 307 29.32 -19.17 -3.58
C PHE A 307 30.44 -20.13 -3.15
N ARG A 308 30.17 -21.42 -3.29
CA ARG A 308 31.13 -22.49 -3.04
C ARG A 308 31.32 -23.28 -4.31
N SER A 309 32.57 -23.31 -4.81
CA SER A 309 32.98 -24.07 -6.00
C SER A 309 32.42 -25.51 -5.96
N TYR A 310 31.32 -25.75 -6.68
CA TYR A 310 30.53 -26.97 -6.55
C TYR A 310 30.66 -27.85 -7.80
N ASP A 311 31.78 -28.57 -7.86
CA ASP A 311 31.76 -29.88 -8.51
C ASP A 311 32.54 -30.85 -7.61
N ALA A 312 31.85 -31.82 -7.03
CA ALA A 312 32.47 -32.87 -6.21
C ALA A 312 33.47 -33.75 -6.99
N SER A 313 33.47 -33.64 -8.33
CA SER A 313 34.45 -34.23 -9.23
C SER A 313 35.60 -33.31 -9.62
N ASP A 314 35.52 -32.02 -9.26
CA ASP A 314 36.63 -31.09 -9.38
C ASP A 314 37.69 -31.40 -8.32
N VAL A 315 38.89 -31.64 -8.81
CA VAL A 315 40.04 -32.02 -8.00
C VAL A 315 40.81 -30.81 -7.47
N ASN A 316 40.45 -29.60 -7.91
CA ASN A 316 41.08 -28.35 -7.49
C ASN A 316 40.07 -27.19 -7.51
N PRO A 317 39.04 -27.24 -6.66
CA PRO A 317 37.98 -26.24 -6.62
C PRO A 317 38.59 -24.87 -6.34
N VAL A 318 38.37 -23.94 -7.25
CA VAL A 318 38.73 -22.53 -7.15
C VAL A 318 37.50 -21.74 -7.51
N SER A 319 37.32 -20.56 -6.92
CA SER A 319 36.30 -19.63 -7.42
C SER A 319 36.54 -19.39 -8.92
N PRO A 320 35.60 -19.79 -9.81
CA PRO A 320 35.75 -19.55 -11.23
C PRO A 320 35.66 -18.05 -11.49
N ASP A 321 36.62 -17.55 -12.26
CA ASP A 321 36.66 -16.18 -12.78
C ASP A 321 35.95 -16.18 -14.14
N PHE A 322 35.19 -15.13 -14.48
CA PHE A 322 34.53 -15.02 -15.78
C PHE A 322 35.47 -14.46 -16.86
N ASP A 323 36.73 -14.86 -16.79
CA ASP A 323 37.82 -14.49 -17.68
C ASP A 323 37.83 -15.24 -19.01
N ASN A 324 38.65 -14.74 -19.94
CA ASN A 324 38.90 -15.42 -21.20
C ASN A 324 40.02 -16.46 -21.01
N PRO A 325 39.71 -17.77 -21.06
CA PRO A 325 40.69 -18.81 -20.80
C PRO A 325 41.79 -18.89 -21.88
N ASN A 326 41.64 -18.18 -23.00
CA ASN A 326 42.55 -18.24 -24.14
C ASN A 326 43.62 -17.14 -24.15
N ASP A 327 43.58 -16.16 -23.25
CA ASP A 327 44.53 -15.05 -23.24
C ASP A 327 45.22 -14.77 -21.89
N GLY A 328 44.94 -15.58 -20.86
CA GLY A 328 45.53 -15.44 -19.53
C GLY A 328 45.14 -14.13 -18.87
N ASN A 329 43.84 -13.85 -18.88
CA ASN A 329 43.17 -12.72 -18.21
C ASN A 329 43.65 -11.36 -18.75
N GLY A 330 44.01 -11.35 -20.03
CA GLY A 330 44.62 -10.20 -20.69
C GLY A 330 43.62 -9.26 -21.34
N SER A 331 42.35 -9.66 -21.42
CA SER A 331 41.29 -8.85 -22.03
C SER A 331 39.92 -9.12 -21.42
N ILE A 332 39.02 -8.15 -21.58
CA ILE A 332 37.60 -8.28 -21.22
C ILE A 332 36.99 -9.45 -21.99
N ALA A 333 36.33 -10.35 -21.27
CA ALA A 333 35.45 -11.35 -21.81
C ALA A 333 34.05 -10.77 -22.05
N PHE A 334 33.49 -11.05 -23.21
CA PHE A 334 32.12 -10.73 -23.60
C PHE A 334 31.39 -12.04 -23.94
N ASP A 335 30.09 -11.93 -24.17
CA ASP A 335 29.21 -13.04 -24.50
C ASP A 335 29.23 -14.10 -23.39
N ILE A 336 29.17 -13.68 -22.12
CA ILE A 336 29.07 -14.56 -20.94
C ILE A 336 27.62 -14.84 -20.57
N THR A 337 26.73 -13.88 -20.79
CA THR A 337 25.29 -14.03 -20.52
C THR A 337 24.47 -13.96 -21.79
N GLN A 338 23.28 -14.57 -21.74
CA GLN A 338 22.26 -14.39 -22.78
C GLN A 338 21.78 -12.94 -22.80
N ASP A 339 21.30 -12.50 -23.97
CA ASP A 339 20.77 -11.15 -24.20
C ASP A 339 19.54 -10.81 -23.33
N SER A 340 18.90 -11.81 -22.72
CA SER A 340 17.74 -11.65 -21.86
C SER A 340 17.85 -12.48 -20.60
N LEU A 341 17.31 -11.94 -19.50
CA LEU A 341 17.08 -12.71 -18.27
C LEU A 341 16.13 -13.88 -18.54
N ASP A 342 16.25 -14.91 -17.71
CA ASP A 342 15.33 -16.05 -17.75
C ASP A 342 13.98 -15.76 -17.07
N VAL A 343 13.15 -16.80 -16.91
CA VAL A 343 11.80 -16.70 -16.34
C VAL A 343 11.79 -16.25 -14.88
N ASP A 344 12.88 -16.46 -14.14
CA ASP A 344 13.01 -16.04 -12.74
C ASP A 344 13.72 -14.67 -12.65
N GLY A 345 13.96 -14.02 -13.80
CA GLY A 345 14.66 -12.75 -13.87
C GLY A 345 16.14 -12.85 -13.54
N LYS A 346 16.76 -14.02 -13.67
CA LYS A 346 18.21 -14.21 -13.40
C LYS A 346 19.01 -14.29 -14.70
N PRO A 347 20.32 -13.96 -14.68
CA PRO A 347 21.17 -14.18 -15.83
C PRO A 347 21.20 -15.65 -16.21
N ALA A 348 21.33 -15.90 -17.51
CA ALA A 348 21.57 -17.23 -18.03
C ALA A 348 22.85 -17.25 -18.85
N LEU A 349 23.63 -18.33 -18.74
CA LEU A 349 24.86 -18.52 -19.48
C LEU A 349 24.59 -18.51 -20.99
N SER A 350 25.30 -17.67 -21.74
CA SER A 350 25.38 -17.80 -23.20
C SER A 350 26.27 -19.01 -23.51
N GLY A 351 25.79 -19.93 -24.33
CA GLY A 351 26.55 -21.15 -24.69
C GLY A 351 27.78 -20.90 -25.59
N GLU A 352 28.18 -19.65 -25.77
CA GLU A 352 29.35 -19.18 -26.52
C GLU A 352 30.34 -18.70 -25.46
N ASN A 353 31.63 -19.05 -25.56
CA ASN A 353 32.64 -18.83 -24.50
C ASN A 353 32.52 -19.81 -23.32
N LEU A 354 32.48 -21.12 -23.57
CA LEU A 354 32.41 -22.16 -22.52
C LEU A 354 33.80 -22.65 -22.09
N TYR A 355 33.89 -23.03 -20.81
CA TYR A 355 34.97 -23.77 -20.15
C TYR A 355 35.83 -24.66 -21.07
N VAL A 356 37.16 -24.56 -20.90
CA VAL A 356 38.12 -25.51 -21.49
C VAL A 356 38.36 -26.66 -20.50
N PRO A 357 37.99 -27.92 -20.81
CA PRO A 357 38.20 -29.05 -19.92
C PRO A 357 39.64 -29.18 -19.39
N GLY A 358 39.81 -29.01 -18.08
CA GLY A 358 41.08 -29.11 -17.35
C GLY A 358 41.82 -27.80 -17.08
N SER A 359 41.25 -26.62 -17.38
CA SER A 359 41.72 -25.34 -16.84
C SER A 359 41.04 -24.99 -15.51
N ASN A 360 41.69 -24.12 -14.73
CA ASN A 360 41.12 -23.43 -13.57
C ASN A 360 40.70 -21.99 -13.95
N GLU A 361 40.68 -21.70 -15.25
CA GLU A 361 40.41 -20.38 -15.84
C GLU A 361 39.33 -20.56 -16.90
N GLY A 362 38.47 -19.56 -17.01
CA GLY A 362 37.30 -19.48 -17.84
C GLY A 362 35.97 -19.53 -17.05
N PRO A 363 34.87 -19.18 -17.73
CA PRO A 363 33.54 -19.12 -17.15
C PRO A 363 33.08 -20.49 -16.60
N PRO A 364 32.00 -20.50 -15.77
CA PRO A 364 31.59 -21.67 -15.01
C PRO A 364 31.54 -22.97 -15.83
N HIS A 365 32.02 -24.05 -15.22
CA HIS A 365 32.25 -25.36 -15.84
C HIS A 365 30.97 -26.01 -16.43
N SER A 366 29.80 -25.52 -16.02
CA SER A 366 28.49 -25.95 -16.46
C SER A 366 27.45 -24.82 -16.32
N VAL A 367 26.30 -25.01 -16.97
CA VAL A 367 25.12 -24.16 -16.78
C VAL A 367 24.66 -24.14 -15.33
N ASP A 368 24.70 -25.29 -14.65
CA ASP A 368 24.28 -25.41 -13.25
C ASP A 368 25.20 -24.60 -12.32
N SER A 369 26.53 -24.73 -12.49
CA SER A 369 27.50 -23.92 -11.73
C SER A 369 27.45 -22.43 -12.04
N PHE A 370 26.96 -22.03 -13.23
CA PHE A 370 26.70 -20.62 -13.53
C PHE A 370 25.49 -20.11 -12.75
N TYR A 371 24.41 -20.89 -12.72
CA TYR A 371 23.18 -20.55 -12.02
C TYR A 371 23.37 -20.42 -10.50
N ASP A 372 24.26 -21.21 -9.91
CA ASP A 372 24.58 -21.14 -8.48
C ASP A 372 25.17 -19.78 -8.03
N TRP A 373 25.66 -18.94 -8.94
CA TRP A 373 26.11 -17.57 -8.59
C TRP A 373 24.95 -16.59 -8.38
N TYR A 374 23.76 -16.88 -8.90
CA TYR A 374 22.64 -15.92 -8.97
C TYR A 374 21.33 -16.43 -8.37
N ARG A 375 21.31 -17.66 -7.86
CA ARG A 375 20.08 -18.34 -7.44
C ARG A 375 20.26 -19.03 -6.11
N THR A 376 19.35 -18.79 -5.18
CA THR A 376 19.41 -19.36 -3.83
C THR A 376 19.06 -20.83 -3.85
N SER A 377 19.90 -21.65 -3.23
CA SER A 377 19.57 -23.03 -2.89
C SER A 377 18.99 -23.04 -1.46
N PRO A 378 17.73 -23.43 -1.25
CA PRO A 378 16.98 -23.24 0.01
C PRO A 378 17.46 -24.08 1.20
N THR A 379 18.65 -24.66 1.11
CA THR A 379 19.26 -25.44 2.19
C THR A 379 20.72 -25.05 2.29
N LEU A 380 21.21 -24.88 3.53
CA LEU A 380 22.61 -25.10 3.93
C LEU A 380 22.98 -26.59 3.69
N ASP A 381 22.68 -27.13 2.52
CA ASP A 381 23.26 -28.36 2.01
C ASP A 381 24.74 -28.04 1.80
N PRO A 382 25.68 -28.94 2.12
CA PRO A 382 27.09 -28.93 1.72
C PRO A 382 27.44 -28.47 0.27
N GLN A 383 26.44 -28.12 -0.54
CA GLN A 383 26.38 -28.05 -2.00
C GLN A 383 25.66 -26.78 -2.49
N GLY A 384 25.04 -25.98 -1.60
CA GLY A 384 24.31 -24.75 -1.96
C GLY A 384 25.13 -23.48 -1.76
N ASN A 385 24.62 -22.35 -2.26
CA ASN A 385 25.08 -21.01 -1.91
C ASN A 385 24.30 -20.44 -0.72
N LEU A 386 24.89 -19.50 0.02
CA LEU A 386 24.21 -18.80 1.10
C LEU A 386 23.80 -17.40 0.63
N GLU A 387 22.51 -17.11 0.70
CA GLU A 387 21.97 -15.78 0.47
C GLU A 387 22.05 -14.94 1.75
N VAL A 388 22.57 -13.72 1.62
CA VAL A 388 22.69 -12.73 2.68
C VAL A 388 22.16 -11.41 2.15
N VAL A 389 21.03 -10.96 2.71
CA VAL A 389 20.45 -9.65 2.42
C VAL A 389 21.20 -8.59 3.21
N GLY A 390 21.51 -7.48 2.55
CA GLY A 390 22.08 -6.30 3.20
C GLY A 390 21.71 -5.03 2.45
N GLU A 391 22.44 -3.96 2.76
CA GLU A 391 22.25 -2.66 2.13
C GLU A 391 23.57 -2.14 1.57
N LEU A 392 23.51 -1.53 0.39
CA LEU A 392 24.58 -0.74 -0.16
C LEU A 392 24.28 0.74 0.11
N LEU A 393 25.14 1.39 0.89
CA LEU A 393 25.01 2.80 1.23
C LEU A 393 25.79 3.67 0.24
N LEU A 394 25.07 4.50 -0.51
CA LEU A 394 25.64 5.41 -1.49
C LEU A 394 25.56 6.85 -0.98
N GLY A 395 26.70 7.53 -0.87
CA GLY A 395 26.73 8.93 -0.47
C GLY A 395 26.34 9.85 -1.63
N SER A 396 25.57 10.90 -1.36
CA SER A 396 25.30 11.97 -2.32
C SER A 396 26.58 12.75 -2.63
N THR A 397 26.85 12.95 -3.91
CA THR A 397 27.95 13.79 -4.40
C THR A 397 27.46 15.16 -4.87
N GLY A 398 26.16 15.45 -4.70
CA GLY A 398 25.48 16.61 -5.30
C GLY A 398 24.91 16.28 -6.68
N ASP A 399 24.16 17.23 -7.25
CA ASP A 399 23.54 17.13 -8.58
C ASP A 399 22.73 15.82 -8.81
N ASN A 400 22.17 15.29 -7.72
CA ASN A 400 21.41 14.04 -7.67
C ASN A 400 22.21 12.82 -8.13
N VAL A 401 23.50 12.81 -7.83
CA VAL A 401 24.41 11.70 -8.11
C VAL A 401 24.82 11.03 -6.81
N TYR A 402 24.49 9.75 -6.68
CA TYR A 402 24.89 8.90 -5.56
C TYR A 402 26.09 8.06 -5.93
N HIS A 403 27.00 7.82 -4.99
CA HIS A 403 28.23 7.09 -5.25
C HIS A 403 28.61 6.19 -4.08
N PHE A 404 28.81 4.90 -4.37
CA PHE A 404 29.50 3.97 -3.48
C PHE A 404 31.00 3.94 -3.83
N SER A 405 31.86 3.77 -2.83
CA SER A 405 33.31 3.63 -3.03
C SER A 405 33.90 2.61 -2.06
N SER A 406 34.45 1.51 -2.57
CA SER A 406 35.07 0.45 -1.74
C SER A 406 36.26 0.95 -0.89
N SER A 407 36.95 2.01 -1.34
CA SER A 407 38.00 2.66 -0.56
C SER A 407 37.50 3.43 0.66
N ALA A 408 36.20 3.76 0.72
CA ALA A 408 35.57 4.43 1.84
C ALA A 408 35.18 3.45 2.97
N THR A 409 35.25 2.14 2.71
CA THR A 409 35.05 1.07 3.69
C THR A 409 36.38 0.34 3.95
N PRO A 410 37.32 0.88 4.76
CA PRO A 410 38.55 0.16 5.06
C PRO A 410 38.21 -1.17 5.73
N PRO A 411 38.75 -2.31 5.26
CA PRO A 411 39.93 -2.48 4.39
C PRO A 411 39.65 -2.65 2.88
N GLY A 412 38.40 -2.57 2.45
CA GLY A 412 37.91 -2.78 1.08
C GLY A 412 36.43 -3.17 1.11
N PHE A 413 35.88 -3.61 -0.02
CA PHE A 413 34.51 -4.12 -0.08
C PHE A 413 34.50 -5.64 0.03
N PHE A 414 34.26 -6.13 1.24
CA PHE A 414 34.21 -7.56 1.56
C PHE A 414 33.04 -7.80 2.54
N PRO A 415 31.80 -7.76 2.04
CA PRO A 415 30.59 -7.75 2.88
C PRO A 415 30.42 -9.05 3.70
N LEU A 416 31.12 -10.12 3.33
CA LEU A 416 31.04 -11.44 3.96
C LEU A 416 32.27 -11.81 4.82
N ASP A 417 33.18 -10.86 5.09
CA ASP A 417 34.35 -11.09 5.94
C ASP A 417 34.03 -11.23 7.44
N ASP A 418 33.03 -10.48 7.93
CA ASP A 418 32.69 -10.35 9.34
C ASP A 418 31.57 -11.33 9.72
N LEU A 419 31.96 -12.58 9.97
CA LEU A 419 31.04 -13.70 10.23
C LEU A 419 30.44 -13.69 11.66
N ASP A 420 30.10 -12.53 12.23
CA ASP A 420 29.08 -12.46 13.29
C ASP A 420 27.66 -12.75 12.73
N LEU A 421 27.53 -12.91 11.41
CA LEU A 421 26.29 -13.24 10.69
C LEU A 421 25.88 -14.73 10.69
N VAL A 422 26.54 -15.64 11.41
CA VAL A 422 26.39 -17.07 11.08
C VAL A 422 26.49 -18.04 12.26
N ALA A 423 25.34 -18.30 12.90
CA ALA A 423 25.04 -19.63 13.48
C ALA A 423 25.02 -20.74 12.40
N SER A 424 25.07 -20.35 11.13
CA SER A 424 25.05 -21.16 9.91
C SER A 424 26.38 -21.08 9.13
N THR A 425 27.49 -20.69 9.78
CA THR A 425 28.80 -20.68 9.12
C THR A 425 29.04 -22.09 8.63
N TRP A 426 29.36 -22.18 7.36
CA TRP A 426 29.90 -23.41 6.85
C TRP A 426 31.13 -23.82 7.66
N PRO A 427 31.24 -25.11 8.03
CA PRO A 427 32.42 -25.57 8.76
C PRO A 427 33.69 -25.25 7.96
N SER A 428 34.79 -24.97 8.67
CA SER A 428 36.10 -24.81 8.07
C SER A 428 36.49 -26.11 7.35
N GLU A 429 36.38 -26.17 6.03
CA GLU A 429 36.67 -27.39 5.27
C GLU A 429 38.06 -27.30 4.63
N ALA A 430 39.01 -28.07 5.15
CA ALA A 430 40.39 -28.14 4.68
C ALA A 430 40.56 -28.78 3.28
N THR A 431 39.46 -29.09 2.59
CA THR A 431 39.41 -29.99 1.43
C THR A 431 39.35 -29.24 0.09
N TYR A 432 39.05 -27.93 0.10
CA TYR A 432 38.81 -27.14 -1.12
C TYR A 432 39.99 -26.28 -1.58
N GLY A 433 41.19 -26.42 -1.00
CA GLY A 433 42.38 -25.68 -1.46
C GLY A 433 42.35 -24.17 -1.19
N GLU A 434 41.15 -23.61 -1.02
CA GLU A 434 40.87 -22.51 -0.12
C GLU A 434 41.13 -23.02 1.29
N VAL A 435 42.38 -22.88 1.72
CA VAL A 435 42.58 -22.45 3.10
C VAL A 435 41.54 -21.32 3.28
N LEU A 436 40.74 -21.33 4.36
CA LEU A 436 40.37 -20.04 4.98
C LEU A 436 41.56 -19.14 4.73
N HIS A 437 41.41 -18.09 3.95
CA HIS A 437 42.57 -17.33 3.52
C HIS A 437 43.50 -17.96 2.47
N GLN A 438 43.36 -17.59 1.19
CA GLN A 438 44.55 -17.47 0.35
C GLN A 438 45.12 -16.04 0.43
N PRO A 439 46.40 -15.90 0.84
CA PRO A 439 47.03 -14.61 1.05
C PRO A 439 47.34 -13.96 -0.28
N SER A 440 46.71 -12.82 -0.57
CA SER A 440 47.54 -11.74 -1.11
C SER A 440 48.63 -11.46 -0.06
N GLY A 441 49.80 -10.98 -0.44
CA GLY A 441 50.91 -10.74 0.50
C GLY A 441 50.65 -9.71 1.63
N ALA A 442 49.40 -9.42 1.97
CA ALA A 442 48.92 -8.59 3.06
C ALA A 442 48.34 -9.43 4.22
N SER A 443 48.10 -8.78 5.36
CA SER A 443 48.01 -9.40 6.69
C SER A 443 46.60 -9.74 7.21
N VAL A 444 45.56 -9.91 6.36
CA VAL A 444 44.16 -10.04 6.86
C VAL A 444 43.24 -10.89 5.97
N ASP A 445 42.56 -11.87 6.62
CA ASP A 445 41.30 -12.58 6.32
C ASP A 445 40.41 -12.01 5.19
N ARG A 446 40.14 -12.64 4.01
CA ARG A 446 39.17 -12.12 3.01
C ARG A 446 38.33 -13.21 2.30
N ASN A 447 37.03 -12.98 2.10
CA ASN A 447 36.13 -13.78 1.24
C ASN A 447 35.99 -13.14 -0.16
N PHE A 448 36.35 -13.89 -1.21
CA PHE A 448 36.27 -13.45 -2.62
C PHE A 448 35.21 -14.22 -3.43
N GLY A 449 34.61 -15.27 -2.87
CA GLY A 449 33.65 -16.13 -3.57
C GLY A 449 32.23 -15.63 -3.39
N PHE A 450 31.90 -14.44 -3.92
CA PHE A 450 30.55 -13.91 -3.79
C PHE A 450 30.03 -13.17 -5.02
N THR A 451 28.71 -13.14 -5.17
CA THR A 451 28.01 -12.24 -6.09
C THR A 451 27.30 -11.15 -5.31
N THR A 452 27.23 -9.96 -5.90
CA THR A 452 26.41 -8.83 -5.51
C THR A 452 25.27 -8.66 -6.52
N GLU A 453 24.02 -8.70 -6.07
CA GLU A 453 22.83 -8.42 -6.88
C GLU A 453 22.09 -7.19 -6.36
N VAL A 454 21.85 -6.23 -7.24
CA VAL A 454 21.10 -5.00 -6.96
C VAL A 454 20.07 -4.77 -8.04
N HIS A 455 18.82 -4.54 -7.66
CA HIS A 455 17.80 -4.03 -8.58
C HIS A 455 17.41 -2.59 -8.20
N TYR A 456 17.19 -1.77 -9.22
CA TYR A 456 16.72 -0.42 -9.02
C TYR A 456 15.70 -0.02 -10.09
N PHE A 457 14.61 0.59 -9.65
CA PHE A 457 13.53 1.08 -10.50
C PHE A 457 13.69 2.58 -10.74
N PHE A 458 13.58 3.00 -11.99
CA PHE A 458 13.63 4.42 -12.34
C PHE A 458 12.71 4.75 -13.51
N VAL A 459 12.34 6.03 -13.63
CA VAL A 459 11.59 6.51 -14.78
C VAL A 459 12.58 6.92 -15.86
N TYR A 460 12.48 6.31 -17.04
CA TYR A 460 13.33 6.65 -18.19
C TYR A 460 13.06 8.06 -18.71
N GLN A 461 14.06 8.92 -18.62
CA GLN A 461 14.14 10.30 -19.11
C GLN A 461 15.07 10.39 -20.34
N GLY A 462 15.98 9.42 -20.52
CA GLY A 462 16.82 9.25 -21.71
C GLY A 462 18.22 9.86 -21.60
N ASP A 463 18.58 10.38 -20.43
CA ASP A 463 19.90 10.91 -20.08
C ASP A 463 20.50 10.28 -18.82
N GLU A 464 19.92 9.17 -18.34
CA GLU A 464 20.45 8.40 -17.21
C GLU A 464 21.83 7.85 -17.54
N VAL A 465 22.72 7.94 -16.56
CA VAL A 465 24.09 7.42 -16.65
C VAL A 465 24.35 6.53 -15.45
N LEU A 466 24.65 5.27 -15.72
CA LEU A 466 25.29 4.37 -14.77
C LEU A 466 26.79 4.34 -15.07
N SER A 467 27.61 4.72 -14.09
CA SER A 467 29.06 4.59 -14.15
C SER A 467 29.51 3.53 -13.18
N PHE A 468 30.35 2.61 -13.65
CA PHE A 468 30.98 1.58 -12.84
C PHE A 468 32.50 1.65 -12.99
N SER A 469 33.21 1.34 -11.91
CA SER A 469 34.65 1.14 -11.91
C SER A 469 34.99 0.02 -10.93
N GLY A 470 35.65 -1.02 -11.42
CA GLY A 470 36.10 -2.18 -10.67
C GLY A 470 37.03 -3.03 -11.52
N ASP A 471 37.60 -4.03 -10.90
CA ASP A 471 38.45 -5.08 -11.49
C ASP A 471 37.73 -6.44 -11.55
N ASP A 472 36.41 -6.46 -11.32
CA ASP A 472 35.60 -7.67 -11.32
C ASP A 472 34.49 -7.61 -12.38
N ASP A 473 33.79 -8.74 -12.50
CA ASP A 473 32.77 -8.97 -13.50
C ASP A 473 31.50 -8.16 -13.26
N LEU A 474 30.85 -7.73 -14.34
CA LEU A 474 29.66 -6.91 -14.32
C LEU A 474 28.69 -7.25 -15.45
N TRP A 475 27.45 -7.51 -15.07
CA TRP A 475 26.32 -7.58 -15.97
C TRP A 475 25.28 -6.53 -15.59
N VAL A 476 24.83 -5.78 -16.59
CA VAL A 476 23.74 -4.80 -16.43
C VAL A 476 22.62 -5.15 -17.38
N PHE A 477 21.44 -5.39 -16.83
CA PHE A 477 20.22 -5.59 -17.59
C PHE A 477 19.30 -4.40 -17.40
N VAL A 478 18.74 -3.88 -18.50
CA VAL A 478 17.68 -2.87 -18.49
C VAL A 478 16.43 -3.50 -19.10
N ASP A 479 15.32 -3.50 -18.35
CA ASP A 479 14.04 -4.08 -18.78
C ASP A 479 14.15 -5.58 -19.14
N GLY A 480 15.07 -6.27 -18.48
CA GLY A 480 15.38 -7.68 -18.71
C GLY A 480 16.29 -7.94 -19.92
N PHE A 481 16.78 -6.90 -20.59
CA PHE A 481 17.70 -7.00 -21.73
C PHE A 481 19.11 -6.57 -21.35
N LEU A 482 20.10 -7.35 -21.81
CA LEU A 482 21.52 -7.11 -21.56
C LEU A 482 21.96 -5.77 -22.20
N CYS A 483 22.55 -4.90 -21.37
CA CYS A 483 23.07 -3.60 -21.78
C CYS A 483 24.59 -3.49 -21.62
N LEU A 484 25.14 -4.23 -20.65
CA LEU A 484 26.58 -4.33 -20.42
C LEU A 484 26.90 -5.76 -19.99
N ASP A 485 27.92 -6.34 -20.63
CA ASP A 485 28.46 -7.66 -20.35
C ASP A 485 29.98 -7.50 -20.28
N VAL A 486 30.55 -7.61 -19.09
CA VAL A 486 31.98 -7.41 -18.86
C VAL A 486 32.43 -8.49 -17.90
N GLY A 487 33.09 -9.54 -18.40
CA GLY A 487 33.84 -10.47 -17.58
C GLY A 487 35.35 -10.21 -17.67
N GLY A 488 36.14 -10.68 -16.71
CA GLY A 488 37.49 -11.15 -17.01
C GLY A 488 38.65 -10.16 -17.02
N LEU A 489 38.64 -9.10 -16.22
CA LEU A 489 39.82 -8.24 -16.05
C LEU A 489 40.24 -8.15 -14.59
N HIS A 490 40.95 -9.18 -14.11
CA HIS A 490 41.59 -9.21 -12.79
C HIS A 490 43.13 -9.04 -12.93
N PRO A 491 43.66 -7.82 -13.19
CA PRO A 491 45.07 -7.57 -13.52
C PRO A 491 46.10 -7.63 -12.38
#